data_AF-A0A2P2HYV1-F1
#
_entry.id   AF-A0A2P2HYV1-F1
#
_cell.length_a   1.000
_cell.length_b   1.000
_cell.length_c   1.000
_cell.angle_alpha   90.00
_cell.angle_beta   90.00
_cell.angle_gamma   90.00
#
_symmetry.space_group_name_H-M   'P 1'
#
loop_
_entity.id
_entity.type
_entity.pdbx_description
1 polymer ?
#
loop_
_entity_poly.entity_id
_entity_poly.type
_entity_poly.pdbx_seq_one_letter_code
_entity_poly.pdbx_strand_id
1 'polypeptide(L)'
;QQQQQQQQQQQRYNMINTSAKLNMRDNSNQPGGGVNTTAASSNPAAATTAASLVTPSCTVGAVLREEVLLHAGEVKEESARDVTYLCPYTGPKKGVLTVTNYRLHFCSHEPEFELNVPLGVISRIEKVGGATTSRGENSYGIEIFCKDIRNLRFAHKQENHSRRLITEKLQLYAFPASNKLPFFSFEYREQFSENGWTVYEPIAELKRQGLPTESWRISRINEQYRVCETYPAVWAVPAAMTDAKLQQVAAFRSRGRLTVLSWLHPESQASITRCAQPLVGLSAKRSKEDEDYVQLIMDVNAQSHKIYIMDARPSVNAVANKAKGGGCESEECYKNAEVQFLDIANIHVMRESLRKLQEVCYPNIDNIHWMSNLENTRWLEHVRCVLSGAARITDKIENHKTSVIVHCSDGWDRTAQLTSLPMLMLDGYYRTIKGFAVLIEKEWLSYGHKFAQRVGHGDDRHQDSDRSPVFLQFIDCVWQVMRQFPHAFEFTQNLLLLVLDHLYSCLFGTFLYNSEHERAEADVKNKTVSLWSQVLSHLPDYQNPLYNPSTRHHVLLPLTSIRHIRLWDTYYCRWNPAMRNQEAVHQRYRELLHLREQLDERIADLRAGRAARQIPQPPTTPAPTIPTAV
;
A
#
# COMPACT_ATOMS: atom_id res chain seq x y z
N GLN A 1 20.24 43.31 24.76
CA GLN A 1 19.53 42.72 23.61
C GLN A 1 18.73 41.47 23.97
N GLN A 2 19.28 40.45 24.64
CA GLN A 2 18.50 39.25 25.06
C GLN A 2 17.33 39.56 26.01
N GLN A 3 17.48 40.48 26.98
CA GLN A 3 16.37 40.91 27.84
C GLN A 3 15.25 41.65 27.08
N GLN A 4 15.59 42.38 26.01
CA GLN A 4 14.58 43.04 25.16
C GLN A 4 13.81 42.02 24.31
N GLN A 5 14.46 40.95 23.84
CA GLN A 5 13.77 39.86 23.15
C GLN A 5 12.83 39.07 24.07
N GLN A 6 13.21 38.85 25.34
CA GLN A 6 12.33 38.22 26.32
C GLN A 6 11.11 39.11 26.67
N GLN A 7 11.28 40.42 26.82
CA GLN A 7 10.15 41.33 27.05
C GLN A 7 9.18 41.38 25.85
N GLN A 8 9.69 41.34 24.61
CA GLN A 8 8.84 41.29 23.42
C GLN A 8 8.09 39.96 23.28
N GLN A 9 8.69 38.83 23.65
CA GLN A 9 8.00 37.53 23.70
C GLN A 9 6.92 37.49 24.78
N GLN A 10 7.18 38.05 25.97
CA GLN A 10 6.20 38.12 27.05
C GLN A 10 5.00 39.00 26.68
N GLN A 11 5.24 40.13 25.99
CA GLN A 11 4.16 41.01 25.51
C GLN A 11 3.33 40.35 24.39
N ARG A 12 3.94 39.59 23.48
CA ARG A 12 3.22 38.79 22.48
C ARG A 12 2.35 37.70 23.12
N TYR A 13 2.88 37.02 24.15
CA TYR A 13 2.14 36.00 24.89
C TYR A 13 0.92 36.58 25.63
N ASN A 14 1.04 37.78 26.20
CA ASN A 14 -0.07 38.46 26.89
C ASN A 14 -1.13 39.02 25.93
N MET A 15 -0.77 39.43 24.72
CA MET A 15 -1.76 39.85 23.69
C MET A 15 -2.61 38.68 23.18
N ILE A 16 -1.99 37.51 22.96
CA ILE A 16 -2.69 36.32 22.47
C ILE A 16 -3.71 35.81 23.51
N ASN A 17 -3.33 35.84 24.80
CA ASN A 17 -4.22 35.41 25.89
C ASN A 17 -5.37 36.40 26.17
N THR A 18 -5.19 37.70 25.87
CA THR A 18 -6.27 38.68 26.00
C THR A 18 -7.31 38.54 24.87
N SER A 19 -6.89 38.19 23.65
CA SER A 19 -7.82 37.90 22.53
C SER A 19 -8.63 36.61 22.74
N ALA A 20 -8.02 35.59 23.36
CA ALA A 20 -8.72 34.33 23.65
C ALA A 20 -9.79 34.47 24.75
N LYS A 21 -9.67 35.46 25.65
CA LYS A 21 -10.66 35.72 26.72
C LYS A 21 -11.85 36.59 26.29
N LEU A 22 -11.73 37.31 25.18
CA LEU A 22 -12.83 38.12 24.62
C LEU A 22 -13.82 37.28 23.79
N ASN A 23 -13.36 36.21 23.15
CA ASN A 23 -14.22 35.31 22.34
C ASN A 23 -15.05 34.30 23.15
N MET A 24 -14.88 34.19 24.47
CA MET A 24 -15.65 33.28 25.32
C MET A 24 -16.81 33.94 26.08
N ARG A 25 -17.07 35.24 25.88
CA ARG A 25 -18.13 35.97 26.63
C ARG A 25 -19.41 36.28 25.86
N ASP A 26 -19.51 35.94 24.57
CA ASP A 26 -20.67 36.32 23.73
C ASP A 26 -21.65 35.18 23.40
N ASN A 27 -21.57 34.02 24.06
CA ASN A 27 -22.53 32.93 23.84
C ASN A 27 -23.31 32.56 25.11
N SER A 28 -24.01 33.54 25.68
CA SER A 28 -25.09 33.29 26.64
C SER A 28 -26.04 34.49 26.72
N ASN A 29 -27.11 34.49 25.92
CA ASN A 29 -28.46 34.94 26.31
C ASN A 29 -29.50 34.91 25.16
N GLN A 30 -30.38 33.89 25.19
CA GLN A 30 -31.86 33.91 24.98
C GLN A 30 -32.52 34.33 23.64
N PRO A 31 -33.84 34.05 23.43
CA PRO A 31 -34.70 32.92 23.84
C PRO A 31 -35.51 32.31 22.66
N GLY A 32 -36.28 31.25 22.95
CA GLY A 32 -36.93 30.39 21.97
C GLY A 32 -38.21 30.90 21.29
N GLY A 33 -38.64 30.12 20.30
CA GLY A 33 -39.93 30.18 19.63
C GLY A 33 -40.12 28.93 18.78
N GLY A 34 -41.07 28.07 19.16
CA GLY A 34 -41.43 26.87 18.41
C GLY A 34 -42.52 27.16 17.37
N VAL A 35 -42.48 26.48 16.23
CA VAL A 35 -43.65 26.23 15.37
C VAL A 35 -43.46 24.88 14.65
N ASN A 36 -44.45 24.01 14.81
CA ASN A 36 -44.69 22.77 14.06
C ASN A 36 -44.99 23.06 12.58
N THR A 37 -44.60 22.18 11.65
CA THR A 37 -45.48 21.77 10.53
C THR A 37 -44.92 20.56 9.77
N THR A 38 -45.65 19.45 9.91
CA THR A 38 -46.14 18.50 8.90
C THR A 38 -45.33 18.19 7.64
N ALA A 39 -45.19 16.87 7.44
CA ALA A 39 -44.69 16.14 6.29
C ALA A 39 -45.40 16.43 4.95
N ALA A 40 -44.64 16.30 3.86
CA ALA A 40 -45.16 15.90 2.56
C ALA A 40 -44.07 15.14 1.77
N SER A 41 -44.44 13.95 1.32
CA SER A 41 -43.72 13.01 0.48
C SER A 41 -43.48 13.53 -0.95
N SER A 42 -42.31 13.26 -1.52
CA SER A 42 -42.19 12.92 -2.95
C SER A 42 -40.82 12.28 -3.24
N ASN A 43 -40.85 11.05 -3.75
CA ASN A 43 -39.74 10.40 -4.45
C ASN A 43 -39.51 11.09 -5.80
N PRO A 44 -38.28 11.03 -6.33
CA PRO A 44 -38.03 10.06 -7.40
C PRO A 44 -36.68 9.31 -7.27
N ALA A 45 -36.63 8.18 -7.95
CA ALA A 45 -35.56 7.18 -7.96
C ALA A 45 -34.32 7.60 -8.77
N ALA A 46 -33.13 7.21 -8.30
CA ALA A 46 -31.95 6.92 -9.14
C ALA A 46 -30.90 6.09 -8.38
N ALA A 47 -30.22 5.22 -9.13
CA ALA A 47 -29.30 4.14 -8.77
C ALA A 47 -28.16 4.43 -7.77
N THR A 48 -27.71 3.39 -7.05
CA THR A 48 -26.34 3.31 -6.50
C THR A 48 -25.91 1.85 -6.29
N THR A 49 -24.94 1.38 -7.07
CA THR A 49 -24.11 0.19 -6.79
C THR A 49 -22.72 0.69 -6.39
N ALA A 50 -22.40 0.56 -5.10
CA ALA A 50 -21.07 0.80 -4.54
C ALA A 50 -20.78 -0.33 -3.54
N ALA A 51 -19.66 -1.02 -3.72
CA ALA A 51 -19.26 -2.17 -2.93
C ALA A 51 -18.64 -1.69 -1.62
N SER A 52 -19.48 -1.57 -0.58
CA SER A 52 -19.02 -1.38 0.80
C SER A 52 -19.11 -2.69 1.56
N LEU A 53 -17.99 -3.08 2.16
CA LEU A 53 -17.91 -4.02 3.27
C LEU A 53 -18.75 -3.50 4.46
N VAL A 54 -20.06 -3.77 4.47
CA VAL A 54 -20.92 -3.66 5.66
C VAL A 54 -21.99 -4.76 5.62
N THR A 55 -22.14 -5.44 6.76
CA THR A 55 -23.19 -6.39 7.15
C THR A 55 -24.59 -5.97 6.69
N PRO A 56 -25.42 -6.86 6.12
CA PRO A 56 -26.77 -6.52 5.68
C PRO A 56 -27.74 -6.44 6.86
N SER A 57 -28.44 -5.32 7.03
CA SER A 57 -29.62 -5.23 7.88
C SER A 57 -30.81 -5.86 7.17
N CYS A 58 -31.44 -6.85 7.83
CA CYS A 58 -32.58 -7.60 7.33
C CYS A 58 -33.88 -6.96 7.82
N THR A 59 -34.82 -6.68 6.91
CA THR A 59 -36.25 -6.74 7.24
C THR A 59 -37.01 -7.48 6.14
N VAL A 60 -37.82 -8.43 6.61
CA VAL A 60 -38.86 -9.23 5.94
C VAL A 60 -38.42 -10.53 5.25
N GLY A 61 -38.65 -11.65 5.95
CA GLY A 61 -38.71 -13.02 5.39
C GLY A 61 -37.57 -13.93 5.82
N ALA A 62 -37.69 -14.57 6.99
CA ALA A 62 -36.73 -15.55 7.48
C ALA A 62 -36.70 -16.80 6.58
N VAL A 63 -35.73 -16.84 5.67
CA VAL A 63 -35.28 -18.05 4.96
C VAL A 63 -33.80 -18.25 5.29
N LEU A 64 -33.48 -19.46 5.73
CA LEU A 64 -32.19 -19.97 6.22
C LEU A 64 -30.98 -19.46 5.40
N ARG A 65 -30.14 -18.58 5.96
CA ARG A 65 -28.80 -18.30 5.41
C ARG A 65 -27.74 -19.14 6.12
N GLU A 66 -27.82 -20.47 5.98
CA GLU A 66 -26.70 -21.38 6.29
C GLU A 66 -25.70 -21.51 5.11
N GLU A 67 -26.03 -20.97 3.94
CA GLU A 67 -25.22 -21.10 2.72
C GLU A 67 -24.27 -19.91 2.51
N VAL A 68 -22.98 -20.21 2.36
CA VAL A 68 -21.92 -19.26 2.03
C VAL A 68 -22.12 -18.74 0.61
N LEU A 69 -22.14 -17.42 0.41
CA LEU A 69 -22.14 -16.80 -0.92
C LEU A 69 -20.77 -17.02 -1.58
N LEU A 70 -20.65 -18.05 -2.41
CA LEU A 70 -19.39 -18.46 -3.04
C LEU A 70 -18.99 -17.53 -4.19
N HIS A 71 -17.69 -17.23 -4.30
CA HIS A 71 -17.13 -16.59 -5.49
C HIS A 71 -17.24 -17.51 -6.72
N ALA A 72 -17.16 -16.93 -7.92
CA ALA A 72 -17.10 -17.72 -9.14
C ALA A 72 -15.83 -18.59 -9.16
N GLY A 73 -16.02 -19.92 -9.16
CA GLY A 73 -14.95 -20.93 -9.04
C GLY A 73 -14.70 -21.41 -7.62
N GLU A 74 -15.31 -20.80 -6.60
CA GLU A 74 -15.21 -21.24 -5.22
C GLU A 74 -16.14 -22.43 -4.96
N VAL A 75 -15.59 -23.47 -4.32
CA VAL A 75 -16.30 -24.71 -4.01
C VAL A 75 -16.16 -25.01 -2.52
N LYS A 76 -17.27 -25.41 -1.91
CA LYS A 76 -17.32 -25.86 -0.52
C LYS A 76 -16.67 -27.23 -0.38
N GLU A 77 -15.72 -27.33 0.54
CA GLU A 77 -14.90 -28.53 0.74
C GLU A 77 -15.28 -29.33 1.98
N GLU A 78 -15.63 -28.64 3.06
CA GLU A 78 -16.06 -29.26 4.32
C GLU A 78 -16.82 -28.27 5.20
N SER A 79 -17.75 -28.77 6.02
CA SER A 79 -18.41 -27.98 7.06
C SER A 79 -18.53 -28.76 8.37
N ALA A 80 -18.27 -28.06 9.47
CA ALA A 80 -18.51 -28.56 10.81
C ALA A 80 -19.54 -27.68 11.51
N ARG A 81 -20.66 -28.29 11.92
CA ARG A 81 -21.63 -27.68 12.84
C ARG A 81 -21.12 -27.78 14.28
N ASP A 82 -21.72 -26.99 15.18
CA ASP A 82 -21.41 -26.98 16.61
C ASP A 82 -19.93 -26.65 16.93
N VAL A 83 -19.29 -25.82 16.10
CA VAL A 83 -17.94 -25.31 16.35
C VAL A 83 -18.03 -24.01 17.13
N THR A 84 -17.17 -23.84 18.13
CA THR A 84 -17.14 -22.61 18.94
C THR A 84 -15.95 -21.76 18.57
N TYR A 85 -16.16 -20.60 17.94
CA TYR A 85 -15.12 -19.59 17.77
C TYR A 85 -14.87 -18.87 19.09
N LEU A 86 -13.62 -18.85 19.55
CA LEU A 86 -13.21 -18.14 20.75
C LEU A 86 -12.77 -16.72 20.38
N CYS A 87 -13.73 -15.82 20.22
CA CYS A 87 -13.43 -14.42 19.92
C CYS A 87 -12.74 -13.77 21.12
N PRO A 88 -11.53 -13.20 20.97
CA PRO A 88 -10.83 -12.60 22.10
C PRO A 88 -11.50 -11.32 22.62
N TYR A 89 -12.42 -10.72 21.85
CA TYR A 89 -13.07 -9.45 22.20
C TYR A 89 -14.48 -9.62 22.76
N THR A 90 -15.23 -10.58 22.23
CA THR A 90 -16.68 -10.72 22.52
C THR A 90 -17.05 -12.10 23.08
N GLY A 91 -16.05 -12.91 23.41
CA GLY A 91 -16.23 -14.24 24.00
C GLY A 91 -16.58 -15.35 23.00
N PRO A 92 -16.85 -16.56 23.51
CA PRO A 92 -17.18 -17.73 22.69
C PRO A 92 -18.46 -17.54 21.87
N LYS A 93 -18.46 -18.01 20.62
CA LYS A 93 -19.63 -18.03 19.74
C LYS A 93 -19.76 -19.39 19.10
N LYS A 94 -20.92 -20.03 19.22
CA LYS A 94 -21.19 -21.35 18.66
C LYS A 94 -21.84 -21.23 17.29
N GLY A 95 -21.35 -21.96 16.30
CA GLY A 95 -21.77 -21.79 14.92
C GLY A 95 -21.32 -22.89 13.97
N VAL A 96 -21.32 -22.57 12.69
CA VAL A 96 -20.88 -23.44 11.60
C VAL A 96 -19.57 -22.92 11.04
N LEU A 97 -18.57 -23.81 10.95
CA LEU A 97 -17.29 -23.55 10.32
C LEU A 97 -17.23 -24.26 8.97
N THR A 98 -17.03 -23.51 7.90
CA THR A 98 -16.96 -24.00 6.52
C THR A 98 -15.59 -23.69 5.93
N VAL A 99 -15.01 -24.67 5.24
CA VAL A 99 -13.79 -24.53 4.46
C VAL A 99 -14.16 -24.66 2.99
N THR A 100 -13.67 -23.74 2.18
CA THR A 100 -13.74 -23.79 0.72
C THR A 100 -12.33 -23.97 0.15
N ASN A 101 -12.20 -24.09 -1.17
CA ASN A 101 -10.91 -24.00 -1.85
C ASN A 101 -10.27 -22.58 -1.79
N TYR A 102 -10.95 -21.57 -1.22
CA TYR A 102 -10.45 -20.19 -1.12
C TYR A 102 -10.38 -19.63 0.30
N ARG A 103 -11.38 -19.87 1.15
CA ARG A 103 -11.49 -19.26 2.48
C ARG A 103 -12.00 -20.24 3.54
N LEU A 104 -11.73 -19.85 4.78
CA LEU A 104 -12.44 -20.29 5.96
C LEU A 104 -13.57 -19.29 6.24
N HIS A 105 -14.78 -19.79 6.39
CA HIS A 105 -15.98 -19.04 6.73
C HIS A 105 -16.57 -19.58 8.04
N PHE A 106 -16.87 -18.69 8.98
CA PHE A 106 -17.57 -19.06 10.21
C PHE A 106 -18.78 -18.14 10.40
N CYS A 107 -19.94 -18.73 10.67
CA CYS A 107 -21.15 -18.00 11.02
C CYS A 107 -21.78 -18.53 12.32
N SER A 108 -22.30 -17.61 13.14
CA SER A 108 -23.06 -17.87 14.36
C SER A 108 -24.33 -17.04 14.30
N HIS A 109 -25.46 -17.58 14.78
CA HIS A 109 -26.75 -16.89 14.79
C HIS A 109 -27.08 -16.23 16.13
N GLU A 110 -26.58 -16.78 17.23
CA GLU A 110 -26.86 -16.29 18.59
C GLU A 110 -25.56 -16.19 19.40
N PRO A 111 -24.92 -15.02 19.47
CA PRO A 111 -25.23 -13.79 18.71
C PRO A 111 -24.85 -13.90 17.23
N GLU A 112 -25.48 -13.08 16.39
CA GLU A 112 -25.15 -12.97 14.97
C GLU A 112 -23.68 -12.54 14.81
N PHE A 113 -22.91 -13.36 14.11
CA PHE A 113 -21.49 -13.10 13.89
C PHE A 113 -21.02 -13.84 12.65
N GLU A 114 -20.23 -13.14 11.83
CA GLU A 114 -19.62 -13.69 10.63
C GLU A 114 -18.12 -13.41 10.61
N LEU A 115 -17.35 -14.41 10.19
CA LEU A 115 -15.91 -14.33 10.03
C LEU A 115 -15.51 -14.96 8.70
N ASN A 116 -14.91 -14.15 7.83
CA ASN A 116 -14.36 -14.54 6.53
C ASN A 116 -12.84 -14.42 6.55
N VAL A 117 -12.12 -15.50 6.18
CA VAL A 117 -10.66 -15.56 6.22
C VAL A 117 -10.14 -16.26 4.97
N PRO A 118 -9.57 -15.53 3.98
CA PRO A 118 -8.89 -16.16 2.85
C PRO A 118 -7.81 -17.13 3.33
N LEU A 119 -7.75 -18.33 2.76
CA LEU A 119 -6.83 -19.37 3.22
C LEU A 119 -5.36 -18.98 3.01
N GLY A 120 -5.04 -18.18 1.98
CA GLY A 120 -3.67 -17.69 1.73
C GLY A 120 -3.09 -16.81 2.86
N VAL A 121 -3.96 -16.27 3.72
CA VAL A 121 -3.60 -15.52 4.93
C VAL A 121 -3.09 -16.45 6.04
N ILE A 122 -3.47 -17.73 6.04
CA ILE A 122 -3.06 -18.70 7.05
C ILE A 122 -1.56 -18.96 6.91
N SER A 123 -0.83 -18.82 8.01
CA SER A 123 0.60 -19.12 8.09
C SER A 123 0.84 -20.50 8.67
N ARG A 124 0.08 -20.89 9.71
CA ARG A 124 0.21 -22.16 10.41
C ARG A 124 -1.11 -22.57 11.05
N ILE A 125 -1.33 -23.89 11.16
CA ILE A 125 -2.47 -24.49 11.84
C ILE A 125 -1.94 -25.45 12.91
N GLU A 126 -2.39 -25.30 14.15
CA GLU A 126 -2.03 -26.17 15.27
C GLU A 126 -3.29 -26.82 15.86
N LYS A 127 -3.18 -28.10 16.25
CA LYS A 127 -4.24 -28.80 16.97
C LYS A 127 -4.06 -28.53 18.46
N VAL A 128 -5.09 -28.00 19.10
CA VAL A 128 -5.12 -27.75 20.54
C VAL A 128 -5.87 -28.89 21.22
N GLY A 129 -5.28 -29.44 22.27
CA GLY A 129 -5.91 -30.46 23.11
C GLY A 129 -5.89 -31.89 22.57
N GLY A 130 -6.13 -32.86 23.46
CA GLY A 130 -6.12 -34.30 23.16
C GLY A 130 -7.19 -35.05 23.93
N ALA A 131 -7.54 -36.26 23.47
CA ALA A 131 -8.61 -37.08 24.05
C ALA A 131 -8.41 -37.36 25.56
N THR A 132 -7.16 -37.40 26.02
CA THR A 132 -6.81 -37.71 27.42
C THR A 132 -6.43 -36.49 28.26
N THR A 133 -6.13 -35.34 27.64
CA THR A 133 -5.58 -34.16 28.30
C THR A 133 -6.54 -32.96 28.35
N SER A 134 -7.60 -32.97 27.53
CA SER A 134 -8.58 -31.89 27.41
C SER A 134 -9.86 -32.18 28.18
N ARG A 135 -9.87 -31.91 29.49
CA ARG A 135 -11.07 -32.04 30.35
C ARG A 135 -11.84 -30.73 30.55
N GLY A 136 -11.30 -29.61 30.10
CA GLY A 136 -11.92 -28.28 30.24
C GLY A 136 -12.85 -27.95 29.07
N GLU A 137 -13.81 -27.06 29.30
CA GLU A 137 -14.65 -26.51 28.23
C GLU A 137 -13.78 -25.81 27.17
N ASN A 138 -14.11 -25.99 25.88
CA ASN A 138 -13.39 -25.37 24.76
C ASN A 138 -11.87 -25.67 24.70
N SER A 139 -11.41 -26.75 25.35
CA SER A 139 -9.99 -27.13 25.42
C SER A 139 -9.52 -28.06 24.30
N TYR A 140 -10.41 -28.46 23.39
CA TYR A 140 -10.14 -29.31 22.23
C TYR A 140 -10.52 -28.57 20.96
N GLY A 141 -9.58 -28.35 20.04
CA GLY A 141 -9.83 -27.49 18.88
C GLY A 141 -8.65 -27.28 17.95
N ILE A 142 -8.73 -26.22 17.15
CA ILE A 142 -7.66 -25.74 16.27
C ILE A 142 -7.30 -24.29 16.58
N GLU A 143 -6.03 -23.97 16.43
CA GLU A 143 -5.50 -22.60 16.47
C GLU A 143 -4.85 -22.30 15.12
N ILE A 144 -5.20 -21.15 14.54
CA ILE A 144 -4.81 -20.74 13.20
C ILE A 144 -4.05 -19.42 13.33
N PHE A 145 -2.78 -19.43 12.96
CA PHE A 145 -1.91 -18.27 12.97
C PHE A 145 -1.95 -17.60 11.61
N CYS A 146 -2.28 -16.30 11.56
CA CYS A 146 -2.51 -15.58 10.31
C CYS A 146 -1.42 -14.53 10.05
N LYS A 147 -1.19 -14.23 8.77
CA LYS A 147 -0.21 -13.22 8.30
C LYS A 147 -0.70 -11.79 8.49
N ASP A 148 -1.99 -11.60 8.75
CA ASP A 148 -2.70 -10.33 8.84
C ASP A 148 -2.85 -9.81 10.28
N ILE A 149 -1.91 -10.13 11.19
CA ILE A 149 -1.85 -9.60 12.57
C ILE A 149 -2.95 -10.16 13.51
N ARG A 150 -3.47 -11.36 13.23
CA ARG A 150 -4.39 -12.06 14.15
C ARG A 150 -4.09 -13.56 14.26
N ASN A 151 -4.59 -14.16 15.32
CA ASN A 151 -4.66 -15.61 15.50
C ASN A 151 -6.11 -15.99 15.82
N LEU A 152 -6.59 -17.11 15.28
CA LEU A 152 -7.97 -17.56 15.41
C LEU A 152 -8.01 -18.88 16.16
N ARG A 153 -8.96 -19.05 17.07
CA ARG A 153 -9.12 -20.30 17.83
C ARG A 153 -10.55 -20.81 17.74
N PHE A 154 -10.69 -22.07 17.33
CA PHE A 154 -11.97 -22.75 17.21
C PHE A 154 -11.96 -24.01 18.06
N ALA A 155 -12.90 -24.13 18.98
CA ALA A 155 -13.13 -25.34 19.74
C ALA A 155 -14.11 -26.27 19.01
N HIS A 156 -13.80 -27.55 19.05
CA HIS A 156 -14.58 -28.63 18.44
C HIS A 156 -15.04 -29.61 19.52
N LYS A 157 -16.12 -30.36 19.24
CA LYS A 157 -16.50 -31.51 20.06
C LYS A 157 -15.63 -32.71 19.71
N GLN A 158 -15.26 -33.51 20.70
CA GLN A 158 -14.46 -34.73 20.47
C GLN A 158 -15.28 -35.81 19.76
N GLU A 159 -16.57 -35.90 20.10
CA GLU A 159 -17.51 -36.94 19.68
C GLU A 159 -17.78 -36.97 18.17
N ASN A 160 -17.72 -35.82 17.48
CA ASN A 160 -18.14 -35.71 16.09
C ASN A 160 -16.97 -35.75 15.08
N HIS A 161 -15.73 -35.98 15.55
CA HIS A 161 -14.51 -35.99 14.74
C HIS A 161 -14.26 -34.76 13.82
N SER A 162 -15.04 -33.69 13.96
CA SER A 162 -15.03 -32.52 13.06
C SER A 162 -13.67 -31.82 12.98
N ARG A 163 -12.93 -31.78 14.09
CA ARG A 163 -11.58 -31.21 14.15
C ARG A 163 -10.66 -31.84 13.10
N ARG A 164 -10.72 -33.16 12.93
CA ARG A 164 -9.84 -33.89 12.02
C ARG A 164 -10.13 -33.49 10.58
N LEU A 165 -11.39 -33.59 10.16
CA LEU A 165 -11.83 -33.28 8.80
C LEU A 165 -11.51 -31.84 8.40
N ILE A 166 -11.86 -30.88 9.27
CA ILE A 166 -11.56 -29.46 9.04
C ILE A 166 -10.05 -29.22 8.96
N THR A 167 -9.25 -29.80 9.87
CA THR A 167 -7.78 -29.62 9.82
C THR A 167 -7.18 -30.21 8.56
N GLU A 168 -7.63 -31.39 8.12
CA GLU A 168 -7.16 -32.03 6.88
C GLU A 168 -7.44 -31.14 5.67
N LYS A 169 -8.65 -30.58 5.56
CA LYS A 169 -9.02 -29.67 4.48
C LYS A 169 -8.30 -28.33 4.53
N LEU A 170 -8.13 -27.75 5.70
CA LEU A 170 -7.32 -26.53 5.85
C LEU A 170 -5.86 -26.76 5.47
N GLN A 171 -5.25 -27.88 5.89
CA GLN A 171 -3.88 -28.21 5.51
C GLN A 171 -3.72 -28.41 4.00
N LEU A 172 -4.75 -28.95 3.34
CA LEU A 172 -4.76 -29.14 1.90
C LEU A 172 -4.88 -27.81 1.13
N TYR A 173 -5.89 -26.99 1.46
CA TYR A 173 -6.24 -25.81 0.66
C TYR A 173 -5.60 -24.49 1.12
N ALA A 174 -5.10 -24.39 2.35
CA ALA A 174 -4.32 -23.22 2.77
C ALA A 174 -2.87 -23.26 2.28
N PHE A 175 -2.38 -24.46 1.93
CA PHE A 175 -1.02 -24.67 1.46
C PHE A 175 -0.98 -25.35 0.08
N PRO A 176 -1.60 -24.75 -0.96
CA PRO A 176 -1.68 -25.37 -2.28
C PRO A 176 -0.30 -25.64 -2.89
N ALA A 177 0.70 -24.77 -2.67
CA ALA A 177 2.05 -24.98 -3.21
C ALA A 177 2.72 -26.23 -2.61
N SER A 178 2.61 -26.43 -1.28
CA SER A 178 3.12 -27.64 -0.62
C SER A 178 2.38 -28.91 -1.04
N ASN A 179 1.09 -28.79 -1.38
CA ASN A 179 0.24 -29.90 -1.78
C ASN A 179 0.14 -30.11 -3.31
N LYS A 180 0.89 -29.35 -4.12
CA LYS A 180 0.85 -29.39 -5.59
C LYS A 180 -0.55 -29.15 -6.17
N LEU A 181 -1.33 -28.31 -5.48
CA LEU A 181 -2.63 -27.83 -5.95
C LEU A 181 -2.47 -26.47 -6.64
N PRO A 182 -3.36 -26.13 -7.58
CA PRO A 182 -3.43 -24.77 -8.11
C PRO A 182 -3.77 -23.77 -7.00
N PHE A 183 -3.27 -22.55 -7.13
CA PHE A 183 -3.78 -21.43 -6.32
C PHE A 183 -5.19 -21.07 -6.76
N PHE A 184 -6.04 -20.62 -5.83
CA PHE A 184 -7.41 -20.21 -6.14
C PHE A 184 -7.49 -19.15 -7.25
N SER A 185 -6.48 -18.28 -7.40
CA SER A 185 -6.40 -17.32 -8.50
C SER A 185 -6.53 -17.92 -9.91
N PHE A 186 -6.18 -19.20 -10.10
CA PHE A 186 -6.30 -19.91 -11.38
C PHE A 186 -7.69 -20.53 -11.58
N GLU A 187 -8.45 -20.67 -10.51
CA GLU A 187 -9.82 -21.19 -10.47
C GLU A 187 -10.85 -20.07 -10.43
N TYR A 188 -10.46 -18.87 -9.98
CA TYR A 188 -11.31 -17.69 -9.90
C TYR A 188 -11.76 -17.22 -11.30
N ARG A 189 -13.07 -17.02 -11.46
CA ARG A 189 -13.72 -16.70 -12.76
C ARG A 189 -14.55 -15.42 -12.77
N GLU A 190 -14.41 -14.56 -11.77
CA GLU A 190 -15.14 -13.30 -11.76
C GLU A 190 -14.69 -12.37 -12.90
N GLN A 191 -15.64 -11.66 -13.49
CA GLN A 191 -15.40 -10.75 -14.61
C GLN A 191 -15.50 -9.31 -14.16
N PHE A 192 -14.66 -8.47 -14.76
CA PHE A 192 -14.54 -7.05 -14.46
C PHE A 192 -14.62 -6.27 -15.77
N SER A 193 -15.09 -5.01 -15.70
CA SER A 193 -15.17 -4.14 -16.88
C SER A 193 -13.80 -3.75 -17.42
N GLU A 194 -12.80 -3.70 -16.53
CA GLU A 194 -11.41 -3.36 -16.85
C GLU A 194 -10.49 -4.59 -16.78
N ASN A 195 -9.54 -4.70 -17.71
CA ASN A 195 -8.47 -5.69 -17.64
C ASN A 195 -7.23 -5.08 -16.95
N GLY A 196 -7.07 -5.36 -15.66
CA GLY A 196 -5.94 -4.88 -14.87
C GLY A 196 -4.56 -5.36 -15.33
N TRP A 197 -4.46 -6.39 -16.19
CA TRP A 197 -3.17 -6.81 -16.74
C TRP A 197 -2.59 -5.85 -17.77
N THR A 198 -3.39 -4.93 -18.32
CA THR A 198 -2.96 -3.91 -19.27
C THR A 198 -2.57 -2.59 -18.59
N VAL A 199 -2.58 -2.52 -17.24
CA VAL A 199 -2.30 -1.29 -16.51
C VAL A 199 -0.85 -0.81 -16.72
N TYR A 200 0.08 -1.76 -16.87
CA TYR A 200 1.51 -1.50 -17.04
C TYR A 200 2.01 -2.11 -18.35
N GLU A 201 2.57 -1.25 -19.20
CA GLU A 201 3.33 -1.64 -20.38
C GLU A 201 4.72 -0.97 -20.27
N PRO A 202 5.81 -1.75 -20.19
CA PRO A 202 7.15 -1.23 -19.90
C PRO A 202 7.59 -0.09 -20.83
N ILE A 203 7.35 -0.22 -22.14
CA ILE A 203 7.82 0.77 -23.11
C ILE A 203 7.00 2.06 -23.02
N ALA A 204 5.69 1.97 -22.81
CA ALA A 204 4.81 3.12 -22.60
C ALA A 204 5.21 3.89 -21.34
N GLU A 205 5.56 3.20 -20.25
CA GLU A 205 6.05 3.87 -19.05
C GLU A 205 7.40 4.55 -19.26
N LEU A 206 8.35 3.91 -19.96
CA LEU A 206 9.62 4.54 -20.32
C LEU A 206 9.39 5.78 -21.21
N LYS A 207 8.48 5.68 -22.20
CA LYS A 207 8.10 6.81 -23.06
C LYS A 207 7.45 7.95 -22.29
N ARG A 208 6.61 7.66 -21.28
CA ARG A 208 6.02 8.67 -20.40
C ARG A 208 7.11 9.47 -19.66
N GLN A 209 8.22 8.82 -19.32
CA GLN A 209 9.38 9.46 -18.70
C GLN A 209 10.31 10.18 -19.71
N GLY A 210 9.94 10.23 -20.99
CA GLY A 210 10.71 10.91 -22.04
C GLY A 210 11.78 10.07 -22.72
N LEU A 211 11.72 8.73 -22.62
CA LEU A 211 12.71 7.83 -23.21
C LEU A 211 12.26 7.27 -24.57
N PRO A 212 13.20 6.93 -25.48
CA PRO A 212 14.65 7.12 -25.37
C PRO A 212 15.06 8.60 -25.51
N THR A 213 16.25 8.94 -25.03
CA THR A 213 16.91 10.23 -25.27
C THR A 213 18.23 10.00 -26.02
N GLU A 214 18.96 11.07 -26.37
CA GLU A 214 20.33 10.94 -26.90
C GLU A 214 21.27 10.23 -25.91
N SER A 215 21.00 10.38 -24.61
CA SER A 215 21.80 9.82 -23.52
C SER A 215 21.34 8.44 -23.04
N TRP A 216 20.07 8.08 -23.26
CA TRP A 216 19.46 6.84 -22.77
C TRP A 216 18.76 6.07 -23.88
N ARG A 217 19.11 4.80 -24.06
CA ARG A 217 18.47 3.90 -25.02
C ARG A 217 17.64 2.82 -24.33
N ILE A 218 16.65 2.31 -25.04
CA ILE A 218 15.89 1.13 -24.63
C ILE A 218 16.58 -0.13 -25.19
N SER A 219 17.01 -1.04 -24.31
CA SER A 219 17.58 -2.34 -24.67
C SER A 219 16.55 -3.46 -24.50
N ARG A 220 16.55 -4.39 -25.45
CA ARG A 220 15.78 -5.65 -25.43
C ARG A 220 16.67 -6.87 -25.19
N ILE A 221 17.91 -6.67 -24.75
CA ILE A 221 18.88 -7.75 -24.53
C ILE A 221 18.34 -8.85 -23.58
N ASN A 222 17.41 -8.51 -22.69
CA ASN A 222 16.82 -9.42 -21.73
C ASN A 222 15.39 -9.87 -22.07
N GLU A 223 14.94 -9.73 -23.32
CA GLU A 223 13.57 -10.08 -23.73
C GLU A 223 13.24 -11.57 -23.48
N GLN A 224 14.28 -12.42 -23.45
CA GLN A 224 14.20 -13.85 -23.13
C GLN A 224 14.79 -14.18 -21.75
N TYR A 225 14.99 -13.17 -20.89
CA TYR A 225 15.46 -13.30 -19.51
C TYR A 225 16.85 -13.95 -19.31
N ARG A 226 17.64 -14.09 -20.39
CA ARG A 226 18.93 -14.79 -20.39
C ARG A 226 20.05 -14.05 -19.68
N VAL A 227 19.98 -12.72 -19.59
CA VAL A 227 21.03 -11.91 -18.94
C VAL A 227 20.75 -11.80 -17.45
N CYS A 228 19.48 -11.60 -17.08
CA CYS A 228 19.03 -11.62 -15.69
C CYS A 228 17.57 -12.08 -15.59
N GLU A 229 17.38 -13.29 -15.07
CA GLU A 229 16.06 -13.94 -14.90
C GLU A 229 15.12 -13.24 -13.92
N THR A 230 15.66 -12.33 -13.11
CA THR A 230 14.93 -11.60 -12.07
C THR A 230 14.67 -10.13 -12.43
N TYR A 231 15.10 -9.70 -13.61
CA TYR A 231 14.85 -8.38 -14.18
C TYR A 231 13.77 -8.45 -15.25
N PRO A 232 13.16 -7.30 -15.60
CA PRO A 232 12.18 -7.25 -16.66
C PRO A 232 12.81 -7.54 -18.03
N ALA A 233 11.96 -7.80 -19.02
CA ALA A 233 12.35 -8.06 -20.40
C ALA A 233 13.03 -6.86 -21.09
N VAL A 234 12.68 -5.63 -20.69
CA VAL A 234 13.10 -4.38 -21.35
C VAL A 234 13.76 -3.44 -20.35
N TRP A 235 14.90 -2.86 -20.71
CA TRP A 235 15.69 -1.98 -19.85
C TRP A 235 15.93 -0.61 -20.51
N ALA A 236 16.08 0.43 -19.70
CA ALA A 236 16.69 1.68 -20.14
C ALA A 236 18.11 1.80 -19.56
N VAL A 237 19.08 2.05 -20.46
CA VAL A 237 20.52 2.04 -20.20
C VAL A 237 21.19 3.22 -20.92
N PRO A 238 22.39 3.68 -20.51
CA PRO A 238 23.16 4.67 -21.26
C PRO A 238 23.30 4.31 -22.75
N ALA A 239 23.02 5.28 -23.63
CA ALA A 239 23.01 5.08 -25.08
C ALA A 239 24.37 4.61 -25.63
N ALA A 240 25.47 5.11 -25.05
CA ALA A 240 26.83 4.73 -25.42
C ALA A 240 27.21 3.28 -25.06
N MET A 241 26.42 2.60 -24.20
CA MET A 241 26.74 1.25 -23.77
C MET A 241 26.18 0.21 -24.73
N THR A 242 27.03 -0.70 -25.25
CA THR A 242 26.60 -1.79 -26.15
C THR A 242 26.12 -3.01 -25.38
N ASP A 243 25.26 -3.82 -26.01
CA ASP A 243 24.70 -5.03 -25.38
C ASP A 243 25.79 -6.05 -24.97
N ALA A 244 26.86 -6.20 -25.75
CA ALA A 244 27.99 -7.06 -25.39
C ALA A 244 28.72 -6.61 -24.11
N LYS A 245 28.84 -5.29 -23.88
CA LYS A 245 29.40 -4.75 -22.64
C LYS A 245 28.43 -4.89 -21.47
N LEU A 246 27.12 -4.74 -21.69
CA LEU A 246 26.11 -4.97 -20.64
C LEU A 246 26.20 -6.39 -20.05
N GLN A 247 26.48 -7.41 -20.86
CA GLN A 247 26.68 -8.77 -20.35
C GLN A 247 27.89 -8.89 -19.41
N GLN A 248 28.96 -8.15 -19.69
CA GLN A 248 30.16 -8.13 -18.84
C GLN A 248 29.89 -7.40 -17.53
N VAL A 249 29.16 -6.28 -17.57
CA VAL A 249 28.68 -5.58 -16.37
C VAL A 249 27.78 -6.49 -15.53
N ALA A 250 26.82 -7.18 -16.17
CA ALA A 250 25.93 -8.12 -15.49
C ALA A 250 26.72 -9.24 -14.78
N ALA A 251 27.79 -9.75 -15.38
CA ALA A 251 28.63 -10.78 -14.75
C ALA A 251 29.33 -10.31 -13.46
N PHE A 252 29.53 -9.00 -13.28
CA PHE A 252 30.12 -8.43 -12.06
C PHE A 252 29.09 -8.02 -11.00
N ARG A 253 27.81 -8.01 -11.35
CA ARG A 253 26.72 -7.62 -10.44
C ARG A 253 25.99 -8.86 -9.96
N SER A 254 25.73 -8.93 -8.65
CA SER A 254 25.11 -10.12 -8.04
C SER A 254 23.83 -10.51 -8.78
N ARG A 255 23.76 -11.77 -9.24
CA ARG A 255 22.64 -12.36 -10.00
C ARG A 255 22.36 -11.69 -11.36
N GLY A 256 23.34 -11.04 -11.97
CA GLY A 256 23.16 -10.37 -13.26
C GLY A 256 22.39 -9.05 -13.17
N ARG A 257 22.07 -8.57 -11.95
CA ARG A 257 21.23 -7.38 -11.71
C ARG A 257 22.07 -6.11 -11.82
N LEU A 258 22.50 -5.82 -13.05
CA LEU A 258 23.25 -4.63 -13.42
C LEU A 258 22.46 -3.33 -13.22
N THR A 259 23.16 -2.20 -13.25
CA THR A 259 22.52 -0.88 -13.08
C THR A 259 21.61 -0.55 -14.26
N VAL A 260 20.34 -0.30 -13.97
CA VAL A 260 19.33 0.08 -14.99
C VAL A 260 18.45 1.21 -14.48
N LEU A 261 17.90 2.00 -15.40
CA LEU A 261 17.09 3.17 -15.08
C LEU A 261 15.75 2.78 -14.44
N SER A 262 15.43 3.43 -13.32
CA SER A 262 14.11 3.39 -12.68
C SER A 262 13.32 4.66 -12.98
N TRP A 263 13.96 5.83 -12.89
CA TRP A 263 13.30 7.10 -13.13
C TRP A 263 14.26 8.15 -13.65
N LEU A 264 13.77 9.05 -14.51
CA LEU A 264 14.53 10.15 -15.07
C LEU A 264 13.82 11.48 -14.77
N HIS A 265 14.57 12.45 -14.23
CA HIS A 265 14.02 13.77 -13.96
C HIS A 265 13.72 14.49 -15.28
N PRO A 266 12.49 15.01 -15.48
CA PRO A 266 12.08 15.57 -16.77
C PRO A 266 12.95 16.76 -17.20
N GLU A 267 13.33 17.62 -16.26
CA GLU A 267 14.14 18.82 -16.56
C GLU A 267 15.66 18.59 -16.42
N SER A 268 16.16 18.18 -15.25
CA SER A 268 17.59 18.08 -14.99
C SER A 268 18.28 16.86 -15.59
N GLN A 269 17.52 15.88 -16.08
CA GLN A 269 18.04 14.58 -16.54
C GLN A 269 18.78 13.79 -15.44
N ALA A 270 18.65 14.17 -14.17
CA ALA A 270 19.15 13.39 -13.05
C ALA A 270 18.37 12.05 -12.96
N SER A 271 19.10 10.94 -12.88
CA SER A 271 18.51 9.61 -12.94
C SER A 271 18.50 8.91 -11.58
N ILE A 272 17.41 8.21 -11.27
CA ILE A 272 17.40 7.13 -10.27
C ILE A 272 17.62 5.83 -11.02
N THR A 273 18.72 5.16 -10.73
CA THR A 273 19.04 3.83 -11.28
C THR A 273 19.13 2.80 -10.15
N ARG A 274 18.98 1.52 -10.49
CA ARG A 274 18.96 0.43 -9.51
C ARG A 274 19.80 -0.76 -9.93
N CYS A 275 20.40 -1.46 -8.96
CA CYS A 275 21.16 -2.69 -9.19
C CYS A 275 21.21 -3.59 -7.93
N ALA A 276 21.90 -4.71 -8.04
CA ALA A 276 22.44 -5.46 -6.90
C ALA A 276 23.89 -5.04 -6.59
N GLN A 277 24.42 -5.53 -5.47
CA GLN A 277 25.81 -5.24 -5.08
C GLN A 277 26.84 -5.73 -6.13
N PRO A 278 28.00 -5.07 -6.22
CA PRO A 278 29.12 -5.56 -7.02
C PRO A 278 29.77 -6.80 -6.37
N LEU A 279 30.37 -7.67 -7.19
CA LEU A 279 31.03 -8.91 -6.79
C LEU A 279 32.54 -8.70 -6.50
N VAL A 280 32.84 -7.74 -5.63
CA VAL A 280 34.20 -7.33 -5.25
C VAL A 280 34.93 -8.44 -4.50
N GLY A 281 34.27 -9.02 -3.49
CA GLY A 281 34.82 -10.07 -2.64
C GLY A 281 36.04 -9.65 -1.80
N LEU A 282 36.63 -10.62 -1.11
CA LEU A 282 37.85 -10.42 -0.32
C LEU A 282 39.07 -10.07 -1.17
N SER A 283 39.14 -10.60 -2.39
CA SER A 283 40.22 -10.34 -3.34
C SER A 283 40.17 -8.96 -3.99
N ALA A 284 39.22 -8.10 -3.60
CA ALA A 284 39.03 -6.76 -4.17
C ALA A 284 38.96 -6.77 -5.70
N LYS A 285 38.20 -7.72 -6.26
CA LYS A 285 37.99 -7.83 -7.71
C LYS A 285 37.38 -6.54 -8.25
N ARG A 286 37.79 -6.21 -9.46
CA ARG A 286 37.34 -5.02 -10.20
C ARG A 286 36.76 -5.45 -11.54
N SER A 287 35.91 -4.59 -12.09
CA SER A 287 35.37 -4.72 -13.43
C SER A 287 35.51 -3.37 -14.11
N LYS A 288 36.37 -3.29 -15.13
CA LYS A 288 36.58 -2.06 -15.88
C LYS A 288 35.29 -1.64 -16.58
N GLU A 289 34.52 -2.62 -17.03
CA GLU A 289 33.24 -2.44 -17.69
C GLU A 289 32.19 -1.87 -16.74
N ASP A 290 32.13 -2.33 -15.48
CA ASP A 290 31.20 -1.77 -14.48
C ASP A 290 31.63 -0.36 -14.05
N GLU A 291 32.93 -0.13 -13.85
CA GLU A 291 33.48 1.20 -13.55
C GLU A 291 33.14 2.21 -14.68
N ASP A 292 33.38 1.83 -15.93
CA ASP A 292 33.02 2.65 -17.10
C ASP A 292 31.52 2.85 -17.23
N TYR A 293 30.73 1.85 -16.85
CA TYR A 293 29.28 1.95 -16.88
C TYR A 293 28.74 2.94 -15.85
N VAL A 294 29.25 2.91 -14.62
CA VAL A 294 28.90 3.89 -13.58
C VAL A 294 29.34 5.30 -14.00
N GLN A 295 30.53 5.44 -14.60
CA GLN A 295 31.01 6.70 -15.15
C GLN A 295 30.08 7.23 -16.24
N LEU A 296 29.64 6.38 -17.17
CA LEU A 296 28.67 6.77 -18.20
C LEU A 296 27.33 7.24 -17.61
N ILE A 297 26.83 6.59 -16.56
CA ILE A 297 25.59 7.04 -15.88
C ILE A 297 25.76 8.43 -15.25
N MET A 298 26.96 8.77 -14.79
CA MET A 298 27.27 10.11 -14.33
C MET A 298 27.34 11.09 -15.50
N ASP A 299 28.06 10.74 -16.56
CA ASP A 299 28.31 11.61 -17.72
C ASP A 299 27.03 11.97 -18.50
N VAL A 300 26.00 11.12 -18.48
CA VAL A 300 24.70 11.43 -19.09
C VAL A 300 23.93 12.54 -18.36
N ASN A 301 24.33 12.89 -17.14
CA ASN A 301 23.78 14.02 -16.40
C ASN A 301 24.72 15.22 -16.46
N ALA A 302 24.46 16.11 -17.41
CA ALA A 302 25.28 17.32 -17.62
C ALA A 302 25.29 18.31 -16.44
N GLN A 303 24.40 18.16 -15.46
CA GLN A 303 24.27 19.08 -14.31
C GLN A 303 25.20 18.72 -13.14
N SER A 304 25.82 17.53 -13.14
CA SER A 304 26.64 17.08 -12.00
C SER A 304 27.88 16.32 -12.46
N HIS A 305 29.00 16.61 -11.80
CA HIS A 305 30.28 15.90 -12.00
C HIS A 305 30.49 14.80 -10.93
N LYS A 306 29.42 14.43 -10.22
CA LYS A 306 29.43 13.47 -9.12
C LYS A 306 28.22 12.55 -9.22
N ILE A 307 28.34 11.32 -8.76
CA ILE A 307 27.22 10.39 -8.62
C ILE A 307 27.15 9.84 -7.19
N TYR A 308 25.95 9.64 -6.66
CA TYR A 308 25.77 9.05 -5.34
C TYR A 308 25.33 7.59 -5.46
N ILE A 309 26.02 6.71 -4.73
CA ILE A 309 25.67 5.30 -4.61
C ILE A 309 25.01 5.10 -3.24
N MET A 310 23.71 4.89 -3.26
CA MET A 310 22.86 4.75 -2.10
C MET A 310 22.76 3.27 -1.72
N ASP A 311 23.71 2.80 -0.91
CA ASP A 311 23.67 1.43 -0.37
C ASP A 311 22.68 1.37 0.79
N ALA A 312 21.60 0.63 0.60
CA ALA A 312 20.54 0.54 1.59
C ALA A 312 21.00 -0.06 2.94
N ARG A 313 22.12 -0.79 2.94
CA ARG A 313 22.55 -1.58 4.10
C ARG A 313 23.25 -0.71 5.15
N PRO A 314 23.32 -1.19 6.40
CA PRO A 314 24.35 -0.75 7.32
C PRO A 314 25.73 -1.10 6.78
N SER A 315 26.71 -0.23 7.01
CA SER A 315 28.11 -0.44 6.54
C SER A 315 28.67 -1.79 7.01
N VAL A 316 28.40 -2.20 8.25
CA VAL A 316 28.83 -3.51 8.80
C VAL A 316 28.28 -4.70 8.00
N ASN A 317 27.06 -4.59 7.48
CA ASN A 317 26.47 -5.63 6.64
C ASN A 317 27.09 -5.63 5.24
N ALA A 318 27.46 -4.48 4.70
CA ALA A 318 28.16 -4.39 3.42
C ALA A 318 29.55 -5.05 3.50
N VAL A 319 30.29 -4.80 4.59
CA VAL A 319 31.56 -5.48 4.89
C VAL A 319 31.38 -7.00 5.04
N ALA A 320 30.35 -7.44 5.76
CA ALA A 320 30.05 -8.87 5.88
C ALA A 320 29.70 -9.52 4.52
N ASN A 321 29.06 -8.79 3.60
CA ASN A 321 28.82 -9.28 2.24
C ASN A 321 30.10 -9.34 1.40
N LYS A 322 31.05 -8.42 1.61
CA LYS A 322 32.37 -8.48 0.99
C LYS A 322 33.09 -9.79 1.31
N ALA A 323 32.99 -10.25 2.56
CA ALA A 323 33.51 -11.55 2.96
C ALA A 323 32.85 -12.75 2.24
N LYS A 324 31.62 -12.59 1.75
CA LYS A 324 30.86 -13.61 1.02
C LYS A 324 30.96 -13.47 -0.51
N GLY A 325 31.86 -12.63 -1.02
CA GLY A 325 32.05 -12.41 -2.46
C GLY A 325 31.30 -11.22 -3.06
N GLY A 326 30.42 -10.56 -2.29
CA GLY A 326 29.77 -9.30 -2.68
C GLY A 326 30.64 -8.09 -2.32
N GLY A 327 30.02 -6.99 -1.87
CA GLY A 327 30.74 -5.82 -1.38
C GLY A 327 30.03 -4.51 -1.70
N CYS A 328 30.80 -3.44 -1.79
CA CYS A 328 30.38 -2.12 -2.23
C CYS A 328 31.49 -1.52 -3.11
N GLU A 329 31.10 -0.52 -3.88
CA GLU A 329 31.96 0.31 -4.71
C GLU A 329 32.98 1.05 -3.82
N SER A 330 34.25 1.11 -4.24
CA SER A 330 35.29 1.86 -3.54
C SER A 330 35.57 3.20 -4.23
N GLU A 331 35.81 4.24 -3.46
CA GLU A 331 36.12 5.59 -3.98
C GLU A 331 37.39 5.62 -4.86
N GLU A 332 38.31 4.67 -4.64
CA GLU A 332 39.53 4.52 -5.46
C GLU A 332 39.23 4.02 -6.88
N CYS A 333 38.23 3.15 -7.04
CA CYS A 333 37.89 2.51 -8.32
C CYS A 333 36.79 3.28 -9.06
N TYR A 334 35.79 3.77 -8.33
CA TYR A 334 34.66 4.51 -8.87
C TYR A 334 34.88 6.00 -8.64
N LYS A 335 35.66 6.61 -9.53
CA LYS A 335 36.00 8.04 -9.46
C LYS A 335 34.73 8.88 -9.47
N ASN A 336 34.69 9.88 -8.59
CA ASN A 336 33.54 10.79 -8.43
C ASN A 336 32.23 10.10 -8.00
N ALA A 337 32.27 8.83 -7.60
CA ALA A 337 31.15 8.17 -6.95
C ALA A 337 31.30 8.25 -5.43
N GLU A 338 30.26 8.72 -4.71
CA GLU A 338 30.22 8.72 -3.26
C GLU A 338 29.23 7.67 -2.76
N VAL A 339 29.70 6.71 -1.97
CA VAL A 339 28.86 5.69 -1.36
C VAL A 339 28.28 6.19 -0.05
N GLN A 340 26.95 6.14 0.07
CA GLN A 340 26.21 6.47 1.28
C GLN A 340 25.43 5.26 1.78
N PHE A 341 25.73 4.84 3.02
CA PHE A 341 24.97 3.81 3.72
C PHE A 341 23.70 4.40 4.34
N LEU A 342 22.57 3.69 4.17
CA LEU A 342 21.26 4.12 4.66
C LEU A 342 20.78 3.36 5.90
N ASP A 343 21.57 2.41 6.39
CA ASP A 343 21.36 1.69 7.66
C ASP A 343 20.04 0.90 7.77
N ILE A 344 19.44 0.49 6.64
CA ILE A 344 18.23 -0.32 6.62
C ILE A 344 18.58 -1.79 6.84
N ALA A 345 18.16 -2.32 7.98
CA ALA A 345 18.44 -3.69 8.38
C ALA A 345 17.82 -4.75 7.43
N ASN A 346 18.26 -6.00 7.57
CA ASN A 346 17.89 -7.08 6.66
C ASN A 346 16.49 -7.66 6.94
N ILE A 347 16.07 -8.60 6.09
CA ILE A 347 14.75 -9.23 6.14
C ILE A 347 14.44 -9.93 7.48
N HIS A 348 15.45 -10.46 8.17
CA HIS A 348 15.26 -11.16 9.44
C HIS A 348 14.93 -10.19 10.57
N VAL A 349 15.57 -9.02 10.59
CA VAL A 349 15.26 -7.95 11.56
C VAL A 349 13.84 -7.43 11.34
N MET A 350 13.42 -7.24 10.09
CA MET A 350 12.04 -6.80 9.78
C MET A 350 10.99 -7.83 10.19
N ARG A 351 11.27 -9.13 9.97
CA ARG A 351 10.38 -10.21 10.42
C ARG A 351 10.21 -10.19 11.94
N GLU A 352 11.31 -10.10 12.68
CA GLU A 352 11.26 -10.10 14.14
C GLU A 352 10.57 -8.84 14.68
N SER A 353 10.80 -7.69 14.05
CA SER A 353 10.13 -6.44 14.41
C SER A 353 8.61 -6.54 14.25
N LEU A 354 8.12 -7.09 13.13
CA LEU A 354 6.69 -7.29 12.92
C LEU A 354 6.10 -8.34 13.88
N ARG A 355 6.84 -9.41 14.18
CA ARG A 355 6.41 -10.43 15.15
C ARG A 355 6.14 -9.80 16.52
N LYS A 356 7.06 -8.96 17.01
CA LYS A 356 6.88 -8.19 18.25
C LYS A 356 5.71 -7.21 18.15
N LEU A 357 5.53 -6.55 17.01
CA LEU A 357 4.40 -5.65 16.81
C LEU A 357 3.05 -6.37 16.89
N GLN A 358 2.95 -7.57 16.31
CA GLN A 358 1.75 -8.40 16.42
C GLN A 358 1.41 -8.71 17.88
N GLU A 359 2.39 -9.05 18.71
CA GLU A 359 2.19 -9.32 20.14
C GLU A 359 1.65 -8.11 20.92
N VAL A 360 2.04 -6.90 20.50
CA VAL A 360 1.62 -5.64 21.15
C VAL A 360 0.24 -5.19 20.66
N CYS A 361 -0.12 -5.50 19.41
CA CYS A 361 -1.38 -5.07 18.79
C CYS A 361 -2.53 -6.09 18.93
N TYR A 362 -2.23 -7.38 19.17
CA TYR A 362 -3.24 -8.45 19.17
C TYR A 362 -2.99 -9.53 20.25
N PRO A 363 -4.04 -10.03 20.92
CA PRO A 363 -5.43 -9.57 20.85
C PRO A 363 -5.70 -8.35 21.72
N ASN A 364 -5.03 -8.25 22.87
CA ASN A 364 -5.27 -7.23 23.89
C ASN A 364 -4.11 -6.25 23.95
N ILE A 365 -4.42 -4.95 24.02
CA ILE A 365 -3.45 -3.88 24.09
C ILE A 365 -3.20 -3.49 25.56
N ASP A 366 -1.94 -3.57 26.00
CA ASP A 366 -1.53 -3.04 27.30
C ASP A 366 -1.44 -1.50 27.23
N ASN A 367 -2.48 -0.83 27.74
CA ASN A 367 -2.56 0.63 27.76
C ASN A 367 -1.52 1.30 28.67
N ILE A 368 -1.03 0.61 29.71
CA ILE A 368 -0.10 1.19 30.70
C ILE A 368 1.30 1.30 30.07
N HIS A 369 1.75 0.24 29.41
CA HIS A 369 3.08 0.17 28.80
C HIS A 369 3.05 0.30 27.27
N TRP A 370 1.96 0.82 26.70
CA TRP A 370 1.76 0.90 25.24
C TRP A 370 2.97 1.51 24.51
N MET A 371 3.41 2.68 24.95
CA MET A 371 4.48 3.43 24.27
C MET A 371 5.83 2.70 24.33
N SER A 372 6.19 2.13 25.49
CA SER A 372 7.44 1.38 25.65
C SER A 372 7.41 0.05 24.92
N ASN A 373 6.27 -0.65 24.95
CA ASN A 373 6.08 -1.91 24.21
C ASN A 373 6.19 -1.66 22.70
N LEU A 374 5.55 -0.60 22.19
CA LEU A 374 5.65 -0.20 20.80
C LEU A 374 7.09 0.18 20.39
N GLU A 375 7.80 0.93 21.23
CA GLU A 375 9.21 1.25 21.02
C GLU A 375 10.09 -0.01 20.93
N ASN A 376 9.86 -0.98 21.82
CA ASN A 376 10.60 -2.25 21.87
C ASN A 376 10.43 -3.12 20.61
N THR A 377 9.36 -2.90 19.83
CA THR A 377 9.20 -3.54 18.51
C THR A 377 10.19 -3.03 17.48
N ARG A 378 10.67 -1.78 17.63
CA ARG A 378 11.45 -1.01 16.65
C ARG A 378 10.77 -0.80 15.29
N TRP A 379 9.50 -1.18 15.12
CA TRP A 379 8.83 -1.13 13.81
C TRP A 379 8.79 0.28 13.22
N LEU A 380 8.37 1.26 14.03
CA LEU A 380 8.31 2.67 13.61
C LEU A 380 9.71 3.24 13.30
N GLU A 381 10.75 2.77 13.97
CA GLU A 381 12.13 3.18 13.68
C GLU A 381 12.59 2.62 12.33
N HIS A 382 12.20 1.39 11.99
CA HIS A 382 12.50 0.83 10.67
C HIS A 382 11.73 1.53 9.54
N VAL A 383 10.44 1.85 9.74
CA VAL A 383 9.65 2.67 8.80
C VAL A 383 10.31 4.06 8.62
N ARG A 384 10.71 4.69 9.73
CA ARG A 384 11.44 5.96 9.72
C ARG A 384 12.73 5.88 8.91
N CYS A 385 13.52 4.84 9.10
CA CYS A 385 14.79 4.62 8.42
C CYS A 385 14.61 4.51 6.89
N VAL A 386 13.63 3.72 6.44
CA VAL A 386 13.28 3.59 5.01
C VAL A 386 12.85 4.94 4.41
N LEU A 387 11.94 5.66 5.08
CA LEU A 387 11.51 7.00 4.65
C LEU A 387 12.66 8.00 4.62
N SER A 388 13.57 7.94 5.59
CA SER A 388 14.74 8.80 5.65
C SER A 388 15.70 8.54 4.49
N GLY A 389 15.89 7.28 4.11
CA GLY A 389 16.66 6.93 2.91
C GLY A 389 16.00 7.45 1.64
N ALA A 390 14.67 7.27 1.52
CA ALA A 390 13.91 7.78 0.39
C ALA A 390 13.98 9.32 0.28
N ALA A 391 13.79 10.04 1.38
CA ALA A 391 13.87 11.51 1.40
C ALA A 391 15.27 12.01 0.99
N ARG A 392 16.35 11.33 1.41
CA ARG A 392 17.72 11.65 0.97
C ARG A 392 17.90 11.44 -0.53
N ILE A 393 17.35 10.37 -1.10
CA ILE A 393 17.38 10.13 -2.55
C ILE A 393 16.63 11.22 -3.29
N THR A 394 15.41 11.54 -2.87
CA THR A 394 14.59 12.63 -3.42
C THR A 394 15.35 13.96 -3.40
N ASP A 395 15.99 14.30 -2.28
CA ASP A 395 16.78 15.53 -2.13
C ASP A 395 17.98 15.59 -3.09
N LYS A 396 18.71 14.49 -3.29
CA LYS A 396 19.81 14.44 -4.26
C LYS A 396 19.34 14.66 -5.70
N ILE A 397 18.18 14.14 -6.04
CA ILE A 397 17.60 14.27 -7.38
C ILE A 397 17.03 15.68 -7.60
N GLU A 398 16.21 16.16 -6.66
CA GLU A 398 15.48 17.41 -6.82
C GLU A 398 16.33 18.65 -6.51
N ASN A 399 17.06 18.67 -5.40
CA ASN A 399 17.76 19.89 -4.97
C ASN A 399 19.21 19.92 -5.47
N HIS A 400 19.87 18.77 -5.55
CA HIS A 400 21.26 18.68 -6.01
C HIS A 400 21.38 18.36 -7.51
N LYS A 401 20.26 18.08 -8.19
CA LYS A 401 20.21 17.71 -9.62
C LYS A 401 21.22 16.60 -9.98
N THR A 402 21.46 15.68 -9.06
CA THR A 402 22.52 14.66 -9.16
C THR A 402 21.93 13.26 -9.28
N SER A 403 22.46 12.47 -10.20
CA SER A 403 22.05 11.09 -10.42
C SER A 403 22.42 10.20 -9.22
N VAL A 404 21.62 9.15 -9.00
CA VAL A 404 21.85 8.17 -7.94
C VAL A 404 21.78 6.75 -8.46
N ILE A 405 22.59 5.87 -7.87
CA ILE A 405 22.50 4.42 -8.00
C ILE A 405 22.01 3.85 -6.68
N VAL A 406 20.88 3.15 -6.67
CA VAL A 406 20.30 2.55 -5.47
C VAL A 406 20.51 1.05 -5.50
N HIS A 407 21.16 0.50 -4.48
CA HIS A 407 21.29 -0.96 -4.35
C HIS A 407 21.28 -1.43 -2.90
N CYS A 408 21.26 -2.75 -2.74
CA CYS A 408 21.50 -3.41 -1.47
C CYS A 408 22.30 -4.69 -1.76
N SER A 409 22.06 -5.80 -1.06
CA SER A 409 22.69 -7.09 -1.41
C SER A 409 22.18 -7.61 -2.75
N ASP A 410 20.91 -8.06 -2.83
CA ASP A 410 20.34 -8.64 -4.05
C ASP A 410 19.57 -7.65 -4.93
N GLY A 411 19.30 -6.42 -4.47
CA GLY A 411 18.66 -5.40 -5.30
C GLY A 411 17.14 -5.54 -5.54
N TRP A 412 16.44 -6.37 -4.75
CA TRP A 412 14.98 -6.59 -4.90
C TRP A 412 14.13 -6.34 -3.65
N ASP A 413 14.75 -6.11 -2.48
CA ASP A 413 14.02 -5.82 -1.23
C ASP A 413 14.07 -4.32 -0.91
N ARG A 414 15.09 -3.89 -0.16
CA ARG A 414 15.29 -2.48 0.23
C ARG A 414 15.44 -1.56 -0.97
N THR A 415 16.05 -2.05 -2.04
CA THR A 415 16.17 -1.30 -3.30
C THR A 415 14.80 -0.97 -3.89
N ALA A 416 13.85 -1.90 -3.88
CA ALA A 416 12.49 -1.64 -4.39
C ALA A 416 11.78 -0.58 -3.52
N GLN A 417 11.97 -0.63 -2.20
CA GLN A 417 11.47 0.41 -1.29
C GLN A 417 12.07 1.79 -1.64
N LEU A 418 13.39 1.84 -1.83
CA LEU A 418 14.17 3.06 -2.04
C LEU A 418 14.15 3.60 -3.47
N THR A 419 13.63 2.88 -4.45
CA THR A 419 13.31 3.44 -5.76
C THR A 419 11.85 3.89 -5.82
N SER A 420 10.94 3.08 -5.27
CA SER A 420 9.50 3.36 -5.32
C SER A 420 9.10 4.61 -4.54
N LEU A 421 9.63 4.77 -3.31
CA LEU A 421 9.26 5.90 -2.45
C LEU A 421 9.75 7.25 -3.01
N PRO A 422 11.00 7.41 -3.49
CA PRO A 422 11.40 8.63 -4.16
C PRO A 422 10.60 8.92 -5.41
N MET A 423 10.26 7.92 -6.22
CA MET A 423 9.39 8.14 -7.38
C MET A 423 8.00 8.66 -6.99
N LEU A 424 7.40 8.18 -5.89
CA LEU A 424 6.16 8.74 -5.35
C LEU A 424 6.32 10.19 -4.88
N MET A 425 7.49 10.50 -4.32
CA MET A 425 7.82 11.84 -3.83
C MET A 425 8.07 12.82 -4.98
N LEU A 426 8.72 12.38 -6.06
CA LEU A 426 9.14 13.22 -7.18
C LEU A 426 8.06 13.36 -8.27
N ASP A 427 7.37 12.27 -8.61
CA ASP A 427 6.50 12.21 -9.78
C ASP A 427 5.03 11.99 -9.38
N GLY A 428 4.23 13.04 -9.56
CA GLY A 428 2.79 13.05 -9.27
C GLY A 428 1.97 12.02 -10.04
N TYR A 429 2.49 11.46 -11.13
CA TYR A 429 1.84 10.35 -11.83
C TYR A 429 1.63 9.16 -10.89
N TYR A 430 2.67 8.75 -10.16
CA TYR A 430 2.60 7.58 -9.27
C TYR A 430 1.69 7.78 -8.06
N ARG A 431 1.23 9.01 -7.82
CA ARG A 431 0.25 9.36 -6.77
C ARG A 431 -1.21 9.24 -7.24
N THR A 432 -1.43 8.90 -8.51
CA THR A 432 -2.74 8.51 -9.06
C THR A 432 -3.02 7.03 -8.78
N ILE A 433 -4.29 6.59 -8.80
CA ILE A 433 -4.66 5.18 -8.63
C ILE A 433 -3.96 4.31 -9.68
N LYS A 434 -4.06 4.70 -10.95
CA LYS A 434 -3.42 4.01 -12.07
C LYS A 434 -1.90 4.05 -11.98
N GLY A 435 -1.32 5.21 -11.66
CA GLY A 435 0.12 5.36 -11.53
C GLY A 435 0.68 4.56 -10.36
N PHE A 436 -0.04 4.44 -9.25
CA PHE A 436 0.38 3.61 -8.12
C PHE A 436 0.36 2.11 -8.48
N ALA A 437 -0.64 1.66 -9.24
CA ALA A 437 -0.66 0.31 -9.80
C ALA A 437 0.56 0.08 -10.72
N VAL A 438 0.87 1.04 -11.62
CA VAL A 438 2.06 1.00 -12.49
C VAL A 438 3.35 0.97 -11.67
N LEU A 439 3.45 1.74 -10.59
CA LEU A 439 4.63 1.74 -9.72
C LEU A 439 4.89 0.35 -9.14
N ILE A 440 3.84 -0.33 -8.66
CA ILE A 440 3.93 -1.67 -8.09
C ILE A 440 4.27 -2.69 -9.17
N GLU A 441 3.56 -2.69 -10.31
CA GLU A 441 3.86 -3.57 -11.46
C GLU A 441 5.30 -3.40 -11.95
N LYS A 442 5.79 -2.15 -12.00
CA LYS A 442 7.15 -1.84 -12.40
C LYS A 442 8.16 -2.22 -11.33
N GLU A 443 8.24 -1.51 -10.22
CA GLU A 443 9.39 -1.61 -9.30
C GLU A 443 9.41 -2.83 -8.40
N TRP A 444 8.26 -3.47 -8.21
CA TRP A 444 8.12 -4.62 -7.34
C TRP A 444 7.97 -5.90 -8.15
N LEU A 445 7.00 -5.95 -9.06
CA LEU A 445 6.70 -7.18 -9.80
C LEU A 445 7.72 -7.43 -10.92
N SER A 446 7.87 -6.48 -11.85
CA SER A 446 8.75 -6.66 -13.01
C SER A 446 10.24 -6.72 -12.62
N TYR A 447 10.63 -5.96 -11.60
CA TYR A 447 11.99 -5.97 -11.05
C TYR A 447 12.26 -7.10 -10.04
N GLY A 448 11.34 -8.05 -9.88
CA GLY A 448 11.59 -9.33 -9.22
C GLY A 448 11.72 -9.26 -7.70
N HIS A 449 10.88 -8.46 -7.04
CA HIS A 449 10.63 -8.67 -5.61
C HIS A 449 10.04 -10.06 -5.41
N LYS A 450 10.64 -10.84 -4.50
CA LYS A 450 10.30 -12.25 -4.31
C LYS A 450 9.01 -12.46 -3.51
N PHE A 451 7.87 -12.02 -4.04
CA PHE A 451 6.59 -12.07 -3.32
C PHE A 451 6.24 -13.46 -2.79
N ALA A 452 6.29 -14.48 -3.65
CA ALA A 452 5.98 -15.86 -3.25
C ALA A 452 6.86 -16.33 -2.08
N GLN A 453 8.16 -16.04 -2.10
CA GLN A 453 9.09 -16.40 -1.02
C GLN A 453 8.88 -15.54 0.25
N ARG A 454 8.76 -14.21 0.10
CA ARG A 454 8.66 -13.26 1.22
C ARG A 454 7.36 -13.45 2.00
N VAL A 455 6.30 -13.84 1.33
CA VAL A 455 4.97 -14.09 1.93
C VAL A 455 4.76 -15.57 2.29
N GLY A 456 5.39 -16.49 1.57
CA GLY A 456 5.11 -17.92 1.67
C GLY A 456 3.72 -18.25 1.13
N HIS A 457 3.44 -17.92 -0.13
CA HIS A 457 2.16 -18.24 -0.76
C HIS A 457 1.98 -19.75 -0.86
N GLY A 458 0.97 -20.27 -0.15
CA GLY A 458 0.61 -21.67 -0.17
C GLY A 458 1.68 -22.65 0.32
N ASP A 459 2.67 -22.18 1.07
CA ASP A 459 3.76 -23.00 1.63
C ASP A 459 3.54 -23.19 3.14
N ASP A 460 3.54 -24.45 3.61
CA ASP A 460 3.35 -24.86 5.00
C ASP A 460 4.60 -24.67 5.90
N ARG A 461 5.77 -24.38 5.29
CA ARG A 461 7.02 -24.07 6.01
C ARG A 461 7.02 -22.67 6.60
N HIS A 462 6.18 -22.46 7.62
CA HIS A 462 6.05 -21.17 8.33
C HIS A 462 7.34 -20.66 8.98
N GLN A 463 8.34 -21.52 9.22
CA GLN A 463 9.64 -21.16 9.81
C GLN A 463 10.67 -20.70 8.78
N ASP A 464 10.32 -20.65 7.49
CA ASP A 464 11.24 -20.21 6.44
C ASP A 464 11.82 -18.82 6.77
N SER A 465 13.14 -18.78 6.86
CA SER A 465 13.90 -17.59 7.19
C SER A 465 13.88 -16.51 6.11
N ASP A 466 13.38 -16.82 4.91
CA ASP A 466 13.24 -15.86 3.82
C ASP A 466 11.89 -15.12 3.80
N ARG A 467 10.94 -15.51 4.68
CA ARG A 467 9.69 -14.75 4.89
C ARG A 467 9.97 -13.44 5.62
N SER A 468 9.43 -12.33 5.10
CA SER A 468 9.66 -10.99 5.65
C SER A 468 8.68 -9.95 5.11
N PRO A 469 8.23 -8.97 5.92
CA PRO A 469 7.20 -8.00 5.56
C PRO A 469 7.73 -6.79 4.78
N VAL A 470 8.59 -7.00 3.77
CA VAL A 470 9.26 -5.91 3.03
C VAL A 470 8.25 -5.04 2.27
N PHE A 471 7.31 -5.67 1.55
CA PHE A 471 6.26 -4.93 0.83
C PHE A 471 5.25 -4.29 1.78
N LEU A 472 4.89 -4.95 2.89
CA LEU A 472 4.06 -4.34 3.94
C LEU A 472 4.72 -3.06 4.49
N GLN A 473 6.02 -3.10 4.79
CA GLN A 473 6.76 -1.93 5.24
C GLN A 473 6.77 -0.80 4.20
N PHE A 474 6.83 -1.12 2.90
CA PHE A 474 6.67 -0.12 1.85
C PHE A 474 5.29 0.52 1.88
N ILE A 475 4.21 -0.27 1.94
CA ILE A 475 2.85 0.26 1.99
C ILE A 475 2.62 1.10 3.26
N ASP A 476 3.19 0.70 4.40
CA ASP A 476 3.21 1.52 5.62
C ASP A 476 3.90 2.87 5.35
N CYS A 477 5.08 2.88 4.72
CA CYS A 477 5.75 4.13 4.32
C CYS A 477 4.88 5.01 3.41
N VAL A 478 4.16 4.42 2.44
CA VAL A 478 3.21 5.16 1.58
C VAL A 478 2.12 5.80 2.43
N TRP A 479 1.54 5.05 3.38
CA TRP A 479 0.56 5.58 4.32
C TRP A 479 1.13 6.74 5.17
N GLN A 480 2.38 6.65 5.63
CA GLN A 480 3.02 7.75 6.36
C GLN A 480 3.10 9.03 5.51
N VAL A 481 3.45 8.92 4.22
CA VAL A 481 3.52 10.06 3.30
C VAL A 481 2.12 10.61 3.04
N MET A 482 1.13 9.76 2.77
CA MET A 482 -0.26 10.17 2.56
C MET A 482 -0.82 10.95 3.76
N ARG A 483 -0.51 10.52 4.99
CA ARG A 483 -0.93 11.23 6.21
C ARG A 483 -0.34 12.64 6.29
N GLN A 484 0.90 12.82 5.87
CA GLN A 484 1.58 14.13 5.89
C GLN A 484 1.13 15.04 4.73
N PHE A 485 0.64 14.46 3.62
CA PHE A 485 0.22 15.17 2.42
C PHE A 485 -1.19 14.73 1.97
N PRO A 486 -2.26 15.08 2.72
CA PRO A 486 -3.60 14.53 2.54
C PRO A 486 -4.26 14.86 1.18
N HIS A 487 -3.78 15.88 0.48
CA HIS A 487 -4.30 16.31 -0.83
C HIS A 487 -3.48 15.78 -2.01
N ALA A 488 -2.36 15.11 -1.75
CA ALA A 488 -1.37 14.82 -2.77
C ALA A 488 -1.59 13.50 -3.53
N PHE A 489 -2.48 12.64 -3.03
CA PHE A 489 -2.76 11.30 -3.55
C PHE A 489 -4.22 11.18 -3.98
N GLU A 490 -4.43 10.58 -5.16
CA GLU A 490 -5.77 10.33 -5.72
C GLU A 490 -6.51 9.22 -4.97
N PHE A 491 -5.79 8.38 -4.22
CA PHE A 491 -6.35 7.26 -3.48
C PHE A 491 -6.32 7.48 -1.97
N THR A 492 -7.19 6.75 -1.28
CA THR A 492 -7.25 6.71 0.19
C THR A 492 -6.54 5.48 0.75
N GLN A 493 -6.43 5.40 2.08
CA GLN A 493 -5.91 4.19 2.74
C GLN A 493 -6.69 2.91 2.40
N ASN A 494 -7.94 3.00 1.92
CA ASN A 494 -8.72 1.84 1.51
C ASN A 494 -8.03 1.05 0.39
N LEU A 495 -7.37 1.74 -0.56
CA LEU A 495 -6.59 1.08 -1.60
C LEU A 495 -5.37 0.34 -1.00
N LEU A 496 -4.70 0.96 -0.03
CA LEU A 496 -3.54 0.36 0.64
C LEU A 496 -3.94 -0.90 1.43
N LEU A 497 -5.06 -0.84 2.16
CA LEU A 497 -5.62 -1.98 2.89
C LEU A 497 -5.99 -3.12 1.93
N LEU A 498 -6.69 -2.80 0.83
CA LEU A 498 -7.05 -3.77 -0.20
C LEU A 498 -5.82 -4.47 -0.80
N VAL A 499 -4.78 -3.70 -1.13
CA VAL A 499 -3.51 -4.23 -1.65
C VAL A 499 -2.88 -5.21 -0.66
N LEU A 500 -2.91 -4.91 0.64
CA LEU A 500 -2.35 -5.79 1.68
C LEU A 500 -3.22 -7.02 1.96
N ASP A 501 -4.54 -6.91 1.86
CA ASP A 501 -5.43 -8.07 1.98
C ASP A 501 -5.19 -9.04 0.82
N HIS A 502 -5.08 -8.50 -0.40
CA HIS A 502 -4.86 -9.31 -1.58
C HIS A 502 -3.40 -9.72 -1.82
N LEU A 503 -2.44 -9.11 -1.11
CA LEU A 503 -1.08 -9.63 -0.98
C LEU A 503 -1.11 -11.07 -0.44
N TYR A 504 -1.98 -11.36 0.52
CA TYR A 504 -2.03 -12.68 1.15
C TYR A 504 -3.09 -13.60 0.55
N SER A 505 -4.23 -13.06 0.12
CA SER A 505 -5.42 -13.84 -0.25
C SER A 505 -5.19 -14.89 -1.33
N CYS A 506 -4.27 -14.65 -2.26
CA CYS A 506 -4.11 -15.43 -3.51
C CYS A 506 -5.40 -15.53 -4.33
N LEU A 507 -6.31 -14.55 -4.20
CA LEU A 507 -7.50 -14.41 -5.06
C LEU A 507 -7.12 -13.95 -6.47
N PHE A 508 -6.16 -13.03 -6.55
CA PHE A 508 -5.64 -12.48 -7.80
C PHE A 508 -4.23 -13.01 -8.08
N GLY A 509 -3.85 -13.08 -9.35
CA GLY A 509 -2.49 -13.46 -9.74
C GLY A 509 -1.44 -12.36 -9.55
N THR A 510 -1.86 -11.14 -9.20
CA THR A 510 -1.01 -9.93 -9.18
C THR A 510 0.24 -10.07 -8.31
N PHE A 511 0.19 -10.76 -7.17
CA PHE A 511 1.33 -10.91 -6.27
C PHE A 511 1.95 -12.32 -6.28
N LEU A 512 1.52 -13.20 -7.19
CA LEU A 512 2.11 -14.54 -7.28
C LEU A 512 3.51 -14.52 -7.94
N TYR A 513 4.28 -15.56 -7.62
CA TYR A 513 5.65 -15.83 -8.11
C TYR A 513 6.70 -14.80 -7.64
N ASN A 514 7.95 -14.94 -8.08
CA ASN A 514 9.07 -14.12 -7.63
C ASN A 514 9.68 -13.20 -8.70
N SER A 515 9.37 -13.40 -9.97
CA SER A 515 9.89 -12.57 -11.07
C SER A 515 8.91 -12.47 -12.24
N GLU A 516 9.14 -11.51 -13.12
CA GLU A 516 8.42 -11.40 -14.39
C GLU A 516 8.54 -12.69 -15.23
N HIS A 517 9.72 -13.30 -15.24
CA HIS A 517 9.99 -14.55 -15.94
C HIS A 517 9.12 -15.70 -15.42
N GLU A 518 9.11 -15.97 -14.11
CA GLU A 518 8.30 -17.04 -13.52
C GLU A 518 6.79 -16.85 -13.80
N ARG A 519 6.32 -15.59 -13.82
CA ARG A 519 4.92 -15.26 -14.13
C ARG A 519 4.58 -15.48 -15.60
N ALA A 520 5.54 -15.25 -16.49
CA ALA A 520 5.40 -15.53 -17.91
C ALA A 520 5.34 -17.05 -18.16
N GLU A 521 6.23 -17.84 -17.53
CA GLU A 521 6.21 -19.30 -17.62
C GLU A 521 4.91 -19.92 -17.09
N ALA A 522 4.37 -19.36 -16.00
CA ALA A 522 3.09 -19.77 -15.44
C ALA A 522 1.86 -19.23 -16.20
N ASP A 523 2.06 -18.37 -17.19
CA ASP A 523 1.01 -17.73 -17.99
C ASP A 523 -0.04 -16.99 -17.12
N VAL A 524 0.44 -16.28 -16.09
CA VAL A 524 -0.41 -15.66 -15.06
C VAL A 524 -1.40 -14.67 -15.66
N LYS A 525 -0.96 -13.86 -16.63
CA LYS A 525 -1.79 -12.80 -17.23
C LYS A 525 -3.02 -13.35 -17.97
N ASN A 526 -2.93 -14.55 -18.56
CA ASN A 526 -4.04 -15.14 -19.30
C ASN A 526 -4.87 -16.10 -18.44
N LYS A 527 -4.31 -16.66 -17.37
CA LYS A 527 -4.96 -17.70 -16.54
C LYS A 527 -5.54 -17.19 -15.22
N THR A 528 -5.26 -15.96 -14.82
CA THR A 528 -5.71 -15.39 -13.55
C THR A 528 -6.24 -13.97 -13.73
N VAL A 529 -7.00 -13.49 -12.75
CA VAL A 529 -7.47 -12.09 -12.72
C VAL A 529 -6.43 -11.21 -12.03
N SER A 530 -6.26 -9.99 -12.52
CA SER A 530 -5.45 -8.94 -11.87
C SER A 530 -6.25 -8.25 -10.78
N LEU A 531 -5.62 -7.96 -9.64
CA LEU A 531 -6.17 -7.08 -8.59
C LEU A 531 -6.59 -5.72 -9.18
N TRP A 532 -5.83 -5.22 -10.16
CA TRP A 532 -6.13 -3.94 -10.79
C TRP A 532 -7.43 -3.97 -11.59
N SER A 533 -7.90 -5.15 -12.04
CA SER A 533 -9.23 -5.27 -12.66
C SER A 533 -10.33 -4.85 -11.69
N GLN A 534 -10.25 -5.31 -10.44
CA GLN A 534 -11.20 -4.91 -9.39
C GLN A 534 -11.06 -3.42 -9.07
N VAL A 535 -9.83 -2.93 -8.88
CA VAL A 535 -9.57 -1.53 -8.50
C VAL A 535 -10.07 -0.56 -9.56
N LEU A 536 -9.74 -0.81 -10.83
CA LEU A 536 -10.08 0.09 -11.94
C LEU A 536 -11.56 0.01 -12.32
N SER A 537 -12.23 -1.12 -12.09
CA SER A 537 -13.68 -1.23 -12.29
C SER A 537 -14.48 -0.54 -11.18
N HIS A 538 -13.86 -0.26 -10.02
CA HIS A 538 -14.50 0.34 -8.85
C HIS A 538 -13.73 1.55 -8.31
N LEU A 539 -13.21 2.41 -9.20
CA LEU A 539 -12.44 3.61 -8.83
C LEU A 539 -13.06 4.47 -7.72
N PRO A 540 -14.39 4.74 -7.70
CA PRO A 540 -15.00 5.61 -6.69
C PRO A 540 -14.77 5.13 -5.25
N ASP A 541 -14.60 3.83 -5.01
CA ASP A 541 -14.40 3.27 -3.67
C ASP A 541 -13.05 3.69 -3.09
N TYR A 542 -12.06 3.89 -3.96
CA TYR A 542 -10.67 4.17 -3.59
C TYR A 542 -10.31 5.65 -3.69
N GLN A 543 -11.08 6.43 -4.45
CA GLN A 543 -10.79 7.85 -4.70
C GLN A 543 -10.81 8.70 -3.43
N ASN A 544 -9.80 9.55 -3.31
CA ASN A 544 -9.64 10.55 -2.28
C ASN A 544 -10.38 11.83 -2.69
N PRO A 545 -11.48 12.19 -2.00
CA PRO A 545 -12.23 13.42 -2.29
C PRO A 545 -11.39 14.69 -2.11
N LEU A 546 -10.33 14.64 -1.31
CA LEU A 546 -9.45 15.78 -1.04
C LEU A 546 -8.30 15.90 -2.04
N TYR A 547 -8.21 15.01 -3.02
CA TYR A 547 -7.14 15.04 -4.01
C TYR A 547 -7.15 16.35 -4.79
N ASN A 548 -6.01 17.01 -4.84
CA ASN A 548 -5.81 18.22 -5.63
C ASN A 548 -4.83 17.91 -6.78
N PRO A 549 -5.29 17.82 -8.04
CA PRO A 549 -4.44 17.56 -9.20
C PRO A 549 -3.27 18.54 -9.36
N SER A 550 -3.40 19.79 -8.89
CA SER A 550 -2.33 20.78 -8.95
C SER A 550 -1.09 20.38 -8.15
N THR A 551 -1.25 19.50 -7.15
CA THR A 551 -0.12 18.96 -6.38
C THR A 551 0.74 17.96 -7.15
N ARG A 552 0.35 17.55 -8.37
CA ARG A 552 1.13 16.61 -9.20
C ARG A 552 2.53 17.12 -9.53
N HIS A 553 2.70 18.44 -9.62
CA HIS A 553 4.00 19.06 -9.92
C HIS A 553 4.87 19.29 -8.68
N HIS A 554 4.32 19.11 -7.47
CA HIS A 554 5.07 19.33 -6.24
C HIS A 554 5.84 18.08 -5.82
N VAL A 555 7.11 18.26 -5.49
CA VAL A 555 7.91 17.23 -4.82
C VAL A 555 7.51 17.14 -3.36
N LEU A 556 7.29 15.92 -2.86
CA LEU A 556 6.91 15.65 -1.47
C LEU A 556 8.14 15.27 -0.65
N LEU A 557 8.48 16.05 0.36
CA LEU A 557 9.54 15.72 1.32
C LEU A 557 8.93 15.48 2.71
N PRO A 558 8.65 14.22 3.09
CA PRO A 558 8.06 13.93 4.39
C PRO A 558 9.05 14.19 5.54
N LEU A 559 8.52 14.55 6.70
CA LEU A 559 9.25 14.58 7.95
C LEU A 559 9.52 13.15 8.43
N THR A 560 10.80 12.80 8.53
CA THR A 560 11.29 11.46 8.90
C THR A 560 11.78 11.40 10.35
N SER A 561 11.27 12.29 11.21
CA SER A 561 11.49 12.22 12.65
C SER A 561 10.53 11.22 13.29
N ILE A 562 10.98 10.44 14.27
CA ILE A 562 10.14 9.48 15.01
C ILE A 562 8.88 10.14 15.61
N ARG A 563 8.93 11.44 15.91
CA ARG A 563 7.78 12.23 16.41
C ARG A 563 6.64 12.36 15.40
N HIS A 564 6.94 12.23 14.11
CA HIS A 564 5.98 12.35 13.03
C HIS A 564 5.54 10.99 12.47
N ILE A 565 6.30 9.92 12.71
CA ILE A 565 5.91 8.55 12.33
C ILE A 565 4.85 8.05 13.31
N ARG A 566 3.78 7.44 12.78
CA ARG A 566 2.65 6.94 13.58
C ARG A 566 2.46 5.45 13.33
N LEU A 567 1.92 4.74 14.32
CA LEU A 567 1.40 3.39 14.08
C LEU A 567 0.18 3.48 13.16
N TRP A 568 0.14 2.62 12.14
CA TRP A 568 -1.02 2.47 11.27
C TRP A 568 -2.07 1.56 11.91
N ASP A 569 -2.75 2.09 12.92
CA ASP A 569 -3.76 1.40 13.73
C ASP A 569 -4.90 0.79 12.89
N THR A 570 -5.32 1.47 11.81
CA THR A 570 -6.35 0.95 10.89
C THR A 570 -5.93 -0.30 10.12
N TYR A 571 -4.64 -0.65 10.11
CA TYR A 571 -4.14 -1.94 9.63
C TYR A 571 -3.77 -2.87 10.79
N TYR A 572 -2.85 -2.46 11.68
CA TYR A 572 -2.29 -3.35 12.70
C TYR A 572 -3.25 -3.69 13.85
N CYS A 573 -4.24 -2.83 14.12
CA CYS A 573 -5.22 -3.01 15.21
C CYS A 573 -6.65 -3.26 14.70
N ARG A 574 -6.84 -3.47 13.40
CA ARG A 574 -8.15 -3.48 12.71
C ARG A 574 -9.13 -4.56 13.17
N TRP A 575 -8.63 -5.59 13.83
CA TRP A 575 -9.44 -6.72 14.32
C TRP A 575 -10.14 -6.44 15.63
N ASN A 576 -9.69 -5.45 16.40
CA ASN A 576 -10.36 -5.02 17.60
C ASN A 576 -11.60 -4.18 17.23
N PRO A 577 -12.83 -4.63 17.56
CA PRO A 577 -14.05 -3.88 17.23
C PRO A 577 -14.07 -2.47 17.81
N ALA A 578 -13.43 -2.25 18.96
CA ALA A 578 -13.35 -0.93 19.60
C ALA A 578 -12.42 0.05 18.86
N MET A 579 -11.51 -0.45 18.01
CA MET A 579 -10.58 0.35 17.21
C MET A 579 -11.14 0.67 15.81
N ARG A 580 -12.35 0.22 15.48
CA ARG A 580 -12.99 0.58 14.23
C ARG A 580 -13.32 2.08 14.27
N ASN A 581 -12.94 2.80 13.21
CA ASN A 581 -13.33 4.18 13.05
C ASN A 581 -14.87 4.29 13.10
N GLN A 582 -15.40 5.07 14.04
CA GLN A 582 -16.84 5.25 14.23
C GLN A 582 -17.50 5.85 12.98
N GLU A 583 -16.80 6.75 12.29
CA GLU A 583 -17.13 7.25 10.96
C GLU A 583 -15.86 7.30 10.11
N ALA A 584 -15.93 6.81 8.88
CA ALA A 584 -14.79 6.89 7.99
C ALA A 584 -14.69 8.33 7.45
N VAL A 585 -13.66 9.07 7.87
CA VAL A 585 -13.41 10.48 7.49
C VAL A 585 -13.63 10.76 5.99
N HIS A 586 -13.28 9.83 5.11
CA HIS A 586 -13.49 9.96 3.68
C HIS A 586 -14.97 9.90 3.25
N GLN A 587 -15.81 9.08 3.89
CA GLN A 587 -17.25 9.06 3.66
C GLN A 587 -17.86 10.40 4.02
N ARG A 588 -17.47 10.94 5.19
CA ARG A 588 -17.89 12.27 5.62
C ARG A 588 -17.47 13.35 4.63
N TYR A 589 -16.25 13.30 4.10
CA TYR A 589 -15.81 14.24 3.08
C TYR A 589 -16.58 14.09 1.76
N ARG A 590 -16.92 12.87 1.33
CA ARG A 590 -17.77 12.67 0.15
C ARG A 590 -19.15 13.27 0.35
N GLU A 591 -19.77 13.04 1.51
CA GLU A 591 -21.05 13.66 1.86
C GLU A 591 -20.98 15.19 1.84
N LEU A 592 -19.94 15.76 2.43
CA LEU A 592 -19.74 17.20 2.47
C LEU A 592 -19.49 17.81 1.08
N LEU A 593 -18.74 17.11 0.21
CA LEU A 593 -18.53 17.56 -1.17
C LEU A 593 -19.81 17.46 -1.98
N HIS A 594 -20.58 16.38 -1.82
CA HIS A 594 -21.87 16.25 -2.48
C HIS A 594 -22.85 17.33 -2.02
N LEU A 595 -22.89 17.61 -0.71
CA LEU A 595 -23.68 18.71 -0.17
C LEU A 595 -23.23 20.06 -0.72
N ARG A 596 -21.92 20.28 -0.86
CA ARG A 596 -21.39 21.51 -1.47
C ARG A 596 -21.85 21.64 -2.92
N GLU A 597 -21.77 20.58 -3.71
CA GLU A 597 -22.21 20.58 -5.11
C GLU A 597 -23.70 20.93 -5.22
N GLN A 598 -24.55 20.31 -4.41
CA GLN A 598 -25.98 20.65 -4.33
C GLN A 598 -26.22 22.12 -3.93
N LEU A 599 -25.41 22.67 -3.02
CA LEU A 599 -25.51 24.07 -2.61
C LEU A 599 -25.04 25.01 -3.72
N ASP A 600 -23.97 24.67 -4.44
CA ASP A 600 -23.45 25.45 -5.56
C ASP A 600 -24.46 25.49 -6.72
N GLU A 601 -25.12 24.36 -7.03
CA GLU A 601 -26.25 24.29 -7.97
C GLU A 601 -27.41 25.20 -7.52
N ARG A 602 -27.82 25.09 -6.25
CA ARG A 602 -28.89 25.93 -5.70
C ARG A 602 -28.54 27.42 -5.73
N ILE A 603 -27.28 27.79 -5.50
CA ILE A 603 -26.81 29.17 -5.64
C ILE A 603 -26.89 29.63 -7.09
N ALA A 604 -26.50 28.78 -8.05
CA ALA A 604 -26.60 29.08 -9.47
C ALA A 604 -28.05 29.32 -9.90
N ASP A 605 -28.98 28.47 -9.47
CA ASP A 605 -30.42 28.61 -9.73
C ASP A 605 -30.99 29.89 -9.14
N LEU A 606 -30.63 30.21 -7.89
CA LEU A 606 -31.07 31.45 -7.23
C LEU A 606 -30.51 32.70 -7.93
N ARG A 607 -29.26 32.65 -8.41
CA ARG A 607 -28.64 33.74 -9.19
C ARG A 607 -29.35 33.91 -10.53
N ALA A 608 -29.63 32.82 -11.24
CA ALA A 608 -30.37 32.84 -12.50
C ALA A 608 -31.79 33.40 -12.29
N GLY A 609 -32.50 32.96 -11.25
CA GLY A 609 -33.82 33.48 -10.88
C GLY A 609 -33.81 34.96 -10.50
N ARG A 610 -32.75 35.45 -9.83
CA ARG A 610 -32.59 36.88 -9.52
C ARG A 610 -32.33 37.71 -10.77
N ALA A 611 -31.50 37.23 -11.69
CA ALA A 611 -31.25 37.90 -12.97
C ALA A 611 -32.52 38.01 -13.82
N ALA A 612 -33.33 36.95 -13.86
CA ALA A 612 -34.63 36.95 -14.56
C ALA A 612 -35.64 37.95 -13.97
N ARG A 613 -35.55 38.27 -12.68
CA ARG A 613 -36.41 39.26 -12.00
C ARG A 613 -35.89 40.70 -12.11
N GLN A 614 -34.68 40.92 -12.62
CA GLN A 614 -34.05 42.24 -12.78
C GLN A 614 -34.15 42.81 -14.21
N ILE A 615 -35.12 42.33 -15.02
CA ILE A 615 -35.43 42.97 -16.31
C ILE A 615 -35.86 44.43 -16.04
N PRO A 616 -35.20 45.45 -16.62
CA PRO A 616 -35.57 46.85 -16.41
C PRO A 616 -36.97 47.12 -16.94
N GLN A 617 -37.80 47.84 -16.17
CA GLN A 617 -39.04 48.40 -16.72
C GLN A 617 -38.72 49.33 -17.90
N PRO A 618 -39.54 49.31 -18.97
CA PRO A 618 -39.34 50.20 -20.10
C PRO A 618 -39.48 51.67 -19.67
N PRO A 619 -38.77 52.61 -20.32
CA PRO A 619 -38.79 54.02 -19.95
C PRO A 619 -40.22 54.57 -20.07
N THR A 620 -40.65 55.30 -19.04
CA THR A 620 -41.94 56.00 -19.02
C THR A 620 -42.01 57.01 -20.17
N THR A 621 -42.96 56.80 -21.08
CA THR A 621 -43.33 57.71 -22.16
C THR A 621 -43.81 59.08 -21.64
N PRO A 622 -43.51 60.21 -22.32
CA PRO A 622 -43.98 61.53 -21.92
C PRO A 622 -45.51 61.67 -22.11
N ALA A 623 -46.15 62.46 -21.26
CA ALA A 623 -47.59 62.71 -21.29
C ALA A 623 -48.04 63.38 -22.61
N PRO A 624 -49.22 63.01 -23.16
CA PRO A 624 -49.72 63.58 -24.41
C PRO A 624 -50.33 64.97 -24.20
N THR A 625 -50.00 65.89 -25.11
CA THR A 625 -50.65 67.20 -25.29
C THR A 625 -52.08 67.03 -25.80
N ILE A 626 -53.04 67.69 -25.14
CA ILE A 626 -54.45 67.76 -25.53
C ILE A 626 -54.60 68.81 -26.65
N PRO A 627 -55.26 68.48 -27.78
CA PRO A 627 -55.73 69.49 -28.73
C PRO A 627 -57.19 69.86 -28.42
N THR A 628 -57.46 71.12 -28.14
CA THR A 628 -58.81 71.70 -28.19
C THR A 628 -58.95 72.54 -29.46
N ALA A 629 -60.02 72.27 -30.21
CA ALA A 629 -60.49 73.10 -31.31
C ALA A 629 -61.73 73.90 -30.86
N VAL A 630 -61.83 75.11 -31.43
CA VAL A 630 -62.82 76.22 -31.26
C VAL A 630 -62.54 77.17 -30.11
#